data_AF-A0A8U0P939-F1
#
_entry.id   AF-A0A8U0P939-F1
#
_cell.length_a   1.000
_cell.length_b   1.000
_cell.length_c   1.000
_cell.angle_alpha   90.00
_cell.angle_beta   90.00
_cell.angle_gamma   90.00
#
_symmetry.space_group_name_H-M   'P 1'
#
loop_
_entity.id
_entity.type
_entity.pdbx_description
1 polymer ?
#
loop_
_entity_poly.entity_id
_entity_poly.type
_entity_poly.pdbx_seq_one_letter_code
_entity_poly.pdbx_strand_id
1 'polypeptide(L)'
;MAVEKRLAFSIVQFLRDQTHCGALNSDEQESLEVAIQCLETTFKINSSDCHLAAPQPLTEIFLNSLLKNNPVPPETSPSPEDTERAEQLKNEGNNHMKEENYSCAVECYSKAINLDLRNAVYYCNRAAAHSRLGNYTEATGDCERAIGIDPSYSKAYGRMGLAFTAMNKYPEAISYFKKALVLDPENDTYKSNLKIAEQKQKEAVSPIATGLGFDMASLINNPAFISMAASVMQNQQVQQLMSGMMSNAVGGPAAGVGGLSDISSLIEAGQQFAQQIQHQNPELIEQLRNHIRSRSFSGSAEEHS
;
A
#
# COMPACT_ATOMS: atom_id res chain seq x y z
N MET A 1 20.34 14.59 18.72
CA MET A 1 21.47 14.36 17.79
C MET A 1 21.08 13.74 16.44
N ALA A 2 20.26 12.69 16.37
CA ALA A 2 19.93 12.05 15.09
C ALA A 2 19.04 12.91 14.18
N VAL A 3 18.11 13.69 14.76
CA VAL A 3 17.20 14.55 14.00
C VAL A 3 17.92 15.78 13.46
N GLU A 4 18.79 16.43 14.26
CA GLU A 4 19.55 17.60 13.79
C GLU A 4 20.48 17.24 12.63
N LYS A 5 21.11 16.05 12.68
CA LYS A 5 21.94 15.53 11.57
C LYS A 5 21.13 15.27 10.30
N ARG A 6 19.94 14.68 10.41
CA ARG A 6 19.03 14.46 9.26
C ARG A 6 18.58 15.78 8.63
N LEU A 7 18.28 16.78 9.46
CA LEU A 7 17.91 18.12 8.98
C LEU A 7 19.09 18.79 8.26
N ALA A 8 20.28 18.80 8.88
CA ALA A 8 21.49 19.36 8.29
C ALA A 8 21.84 18.65 6.97
N PHE A 9 21.70 17.33 6.90
CA PHE A 9 21.91 16.56 5.67
C PHE A 9 20.92 16.94 4.57
N SER A 10 19.64 17.16 4.92
CA SER A 10 18.62 17.59 3.96
C SER A 10 18.90 19.00 3.41
N ILE A 11 19.45 19.91 4.25
CA ILE A 11 19.90 21.24 3.83
C ILE A 11 21.10 21.13 2.88
N VAL A 12 22.09 20.31 3.22
CA VAL A 12 23.28 20.09 2.37
C VAL A 12 22.89 19.55 0.99
N GLN A 13 21.96 18.58 0.93
CA GLN A 13 21.43 18.06 -0.33
C GLN A 13 20.76 19.17 -1.15
N PHE A 14 19.88 19.96 -0.53
CA PHE A 14 19.23 21.10 -1.20
C PHE A 14 20.24 22.09 -1.77
N LEU A 15 21.28 22.48 -1.00
CA LEU A 15 22.31 23.40 -1.47
C LEU A 15 23.10 22.82 -2.65
N ARG A 16 23.45 21.52 -2.60
CA ARG A 16 24.10 20.85 -3.73
C ARG A 16 23.22 20.83 -4.98
N ASP A 17 21.91 20.64 -4.85
CA ASP A 17 21.01 20.68 -6.00
C ASP A 17 20.98 22.09 -6.64
N GLN A 18 21.16 23.15 -5.83
CA GLN A 18 21.23 24.53 -6.35
C GLN A 18 22.52 24.80 -7.14
N THR A 19 23.67 24.22 -6.76
CA THR A 19 24.91 24.40 -7.54
C THR A 19 24.82 23.77 -8.92
N HIS A 20 24.09 22.67 -9.07
CA HIS A 20 23.93 21.96 -10.34
C HIS A 20 22.85 22.57 -11.25
N CYS A 21 21.95 23.42 -10.73
CA CYS A 21 20.83 24.00 -11.48
C CYS A 21 21.16 25.27 -12.30
N GLY A 22 22.42 25.72 -12.32
CA GLY A 22 22.93 26.63 -13.35
C GLY A 22 22.47 28.10 -13.30
N ALA A 23 21.90 28.58 -12.19
CA ALA A 23 21.49 29.98 -12.03
C ALA A 23 22.45 30.85 -11.21
N LEU A 24 23.49 30.25 -10.62
CA LEU A 24 24.44 30.92 -9.73
C LEU A 24 25.72 31.31 -10.46
N ASN A 25 26.21 32.52 -10.22
CA ASN A 25 27.53 32.97 -10.69
C ASN A 25 28.66 32.31 -9.87
N SER A 26 29.92 32.50 -10.29
CA SER A 26 31.09 31.87 -9.66
C SER A 26 31.20 32.17 -8.17
N ASP A 27 30.96 33.43 -7.77
CA ASP A 27 31.09 33.86 -6.38
C ASP A 27 29.98 33.26 -5.50
N GLU A 28 28.77 33.11 -6.04
CA GLU A 28 27.64 32.46 -5.38
C GLU A 28 27.86 30.95 -5.22
N GLN A 29 28.47 30.29 -6.21
CA GLN A 29 28.83 28.87 -6.13
C GLN A 29 29.89 28.63 -5.03
N GLU A 30 30.95 29.43 -4.99
CA GLU A 30 31.97 29.36 -3.94
C GLU A 30 31.35 29.58 -2.54
N SER A 31 30.45 30.56 -2.43
CA SER A 31 29.74 30.86 -1.17
C SER A 31 28.89 29.67 -0.71
N LEU A 32 28.23 28.97 -1.63
CA LEU A 32 27.42 27.81 -1.33
C LEU A 32 28.26 26.60 -0.91
N GLU A 33 29.40 26.38 -1.58
CA GLU A 33 30.36 25.33 -1.21
C GLU A 33 30.90 25.52 0.20
N VAL A 34 31.26 26.76 0.57
CA VAL A 34 31.68 27.09 1.94
C VAL A 34 30.57 26.77 2.95
N ALA A 35 29.31 27.15 2.64
CA ALA A 35 28.18 26.86 3.50
C ALA A 35 27.96 25.35 3.69
N ILE A 36 28.07 24.56 2.62
CA ILE A 36 28.00 23.09 2.66
C ILE A 36 29.11 22.55 3.59
N GLN A 37 30.36 22.97 3.40
CA GLN A 37 31.50 22.51 4.19
C GLN A 37 31.36 22.84 5.68
N CYS A 38 30.84 24.03 6.01
CA CYS A 38 30.54 24.44 7.38
C CYS A 38 29.49 23.53 8.03
N LEU A 39 28.42 23.19 7.31
CA LEU A 39 27.37 22.29 7.80
C LEU A 39 27.90 20.86 7.99
N GLU A 40 28.65 20.34 7.02
CA GLU A 40 29.27 19.01 7.10
C GLU A 40 30.21 18.88 8.31
N THR A 41 31.05 19.90 8.53
CA THR A 41 31.99 19.94 9.66
C THR A 41 31.27 20.05 11.01
N THR A 42 30.31 20.97 11.12
CA THR A 42 29.59 21.25 12.37
C THR A 42 28.76 20.06 12.82
N PHE A 43 28.03 19.43 11.89
CA PHE A 43 27.12 18.33 12.19
C PHE A 43 27.79 16.95 12.09
N LYS A 44 29.05 16.88 11.66
CA LYS A 44 29.79 15.64 11.42
C LYS A 44 29.00 14.71 10.49
N ILE A 45 28.69 15.24 9.30
CA ILE A 45 27.97 14.55 8.21
C ILE A 45 28.75 14.73 6.90
N ASN A 46 28.54 13.85 5.93
CA ASN A 46 29.16 13.89 4.61
C ASN A 46 28.20 13.36 3.52
N SER A 47 28.59 13.45 2.25
CA SER A 47 27.80 12.97 1.10
C SER A 47 27.41 11.49 1.13
N SER A 48 28.15 10.65 1.85
CA SER A 48 27.94 9.20 1.92
C SER A 48 26.96 8.78 3.02
N ASP A 49 26.48 9.71 3.85
CA ASP A 49 25.53 9.43 4.95
C ASP A 49 24.08 9.25 4.45
N CYS A 50 23.86 8.38 3.46
CA CYS A 50 22.55 8.14 2.83
C CYS A 50 21.47 7.69 3.84
N HIS A 51 21.86 7.08 4.96
CA HIS A 51 20.96 6.71 6.05
C HIS A 51 20.27 7.92 6.74
N LEU A 52 20.82 9.13 6.56
CA LEU A 52 20.28 10.39 7.05
C LEU A 52 19.28 11.04 6.07
N ALA A 53 19.19 10.55 4.83
CA ALA A 53 18.29 11.11 3.83
C ALA A 53 16.84 11.11 4.32
N ALA A 54 16.17 12.23 4.09
CA ALA A 54 14.73 12.33 4.31
C ALA A 54 13.97 11.65 3.15
N PRO A 55 12.76 11.11 3.40
CA PRO A 55 11.94 10.49 2.35
C PRO A 55 11.47 11.48 1.27
N GLN A 56 11.47 12.78 1.60
CA GLN A 56 11.03 13.86 0.71
C GLN A 56 12.13 14.93 0.67
N PRO A 57 12.32 15.61 -0.48
CA PRO A 57 13.20 16.77 -0.57
C PRO A 57 12.80 17.86 0.44
N LEU A 58 13.80 18.59 0.96
CA LEU A 58 13.55 19.66 1.94
C LEU A 58 12.60 20.74 1.40
N THR A 59 12.71 21.06 0.11
CA THR A 59 11.79 21.97 -0.59
C THR A 59 10.37 21.48 -0.49
N GLU A 60 10.12 20.21 -0.77
CA GLU A 60 8.79 19.62 -0.68
C GLU A 60 8.28 19.60 0.76
N ILE A 61 9.10 19.27 1.76
CA ILE A 61 8.71 19.34 3.17
C ILE A 61 8.30 20.77 3.56
N PHE A 62 9.08 21.75 3.14
CA PHE A 62 8.82 23.16 3.44
C PHE A 62 7.53 23.65 2.76
N LEU A 63 7.37 23.36 1.47
CA LEU A 63 6.16 23.66 0.70
C LEU A 63 4.94 22.95 1.32
N ASN A 64 5.13 21.71 1.75
CA ASN A 64 4.08 20.92 2.38
C ASN A 64 3.59 21.55 3.69
N SER A 65 4.49 22.15 4.45
CA SER A 65 4.20 22.90 5.68
C SER A 65 3.47 24.21 5.38
N LEU A 66 3.89 24.95 4.35
CA LEU A 66 3.22 26.17 3.92
C LEU A 66 1.76 25.91 3.51
N LEU A 67 1.51 24.81 2.80
CA LEU A 67 0.17 24.42 2.34
C LEU A 67 -0.73 23.88 3.47
N LYS A 68 -0.16 23.23 4.51
CA LYS A 68 -0.94 22.70 5.64
C LYS A 68 -1.32 23.77 6.66
N ASN A 69 -0.46 24.76 6.88
CA ASN A 69 -0.61 25.75 7.96
C ASN A 69 -1.23 27.08 7.50
N ASN A 70 -1.39 27.28 6.19
CA ASN A 70 -2.13 28.42 5.63
C ASN A 70 -2.92 27.94 4.41
N PRO A 71 -4.21 28.28 4.27
CA PRO A 71 -4.77 28.41 2.93
C PRO A 71 -3.92 29.49 2.25
N VAL A 72 -3.06 29.10 1.31
CA VAL A 72 -2.16 30.03 0.62
C VAL A 72 -2.99 31.25 0.20
N PRO A 73 -2.62 32.47 0.63
CA PRO A 73 -3.33 33.66 0.22
C PRO A 73 -3.50 33.67 -1.31
N PRO A 74 -4.63 34.13 -1.84
CA PRO A 74 -4.90 34.14 -3.28
C PRO A 74 -3.95 35.01 -4.12
N GLU A 75 -2.86 35.57 -3.55
CA GLU A 75 -2.06 36.64 -4.15
C GLU A 75 -0.73 36.24 -4.80
N THR A 76 -0.38 34.95 -4.92
CA THR A 76 0.72 34.55 -5.81
C THR A 76 0.24 33.48 -6.77
N SER A 77 -0.72 33.84 -7.61
CA SER A 77 -0.80 33.21 -8.93
C SER A 77 0.57 33.35 -9.59
N PRO A 78 1.15 32.28 -10.14
CA PRO A 78 2.45 32.36 -10.80
C PRO A 78 2.41 33.46 -11.86
N SER A 79 3.55 34.12 -12.09
CA SER A 79 3.62 35.07 -13.19
C SER A 79 3.30 34.35 -14.51
N PRO A 80 2.82 35.07 -15.55
CA PRO A 80 2.62 34.45 -16.86
C PRO A 80 3.88 33.76 -17.38
N GLU A 81 5.05 34.33 -17.11
CA GLU A 81 6.35 33.76 -17.46
C GLU A 81 6.65 32.46 -16.69
N ASP A 82 6.38 32.43 -15.37
CA ASP A 82 6.55 31.22 -14.55
C ASP A 82 5.60 30.11 -14.98
N THR A 83 4.36 30.48 -15.31
CA THR A 83 3.35 29.53 -15.80
C THR A 83 3.79 28.91 -17.14
N GLU A 84 4.25 29.73 -18.08
CA GLU A 84 4.74 29.25 -19.36
C GLU A 84 5.97 28.36 -19.19
N ARG A 85 6.92 28.77 -18.34
CA ARG A 85 8.13 27.98 -18.05
C ARG A 85 7.80 26.66 -17.36
N ALA A 86 6.82 26.64 -16.44
CA ALA A 86 6.35 25.42 -15.80
C ALA A 86 5.72 24.45 -16.82
N GLU A 87 4.94 24.97 -17.78
CA GLU A 87 4.37 24.17 -18.85
C GLU A 87 5.44 23.58 -19.79
N GLN A 88 6.50 24.35 -20.10
CA GLN A 88 7.66 23.86 -20.86
C GLN A 88 8.37 22.72 -20.12
N LEU A 89 8.66 22.90 -18.83
CA LEU A 89 9.27 21.87 -17.98
C LEU A 89 8.40 20.62 -17.87
N LYS A 90 7.08 20.78 -17.75
CA LYS A 90 6.14 19.64 -17.81
C LYS A 90 6.24 18.89 -19.14
N ASN A 91 6.34 19.61 -20.26
CA ASN A 91 6.46 18.99 -21.58
C ASN A 91 7.80 18.26 -21.76
N GLU A 92 8.90 18.82 -21.25
CA GLU A 92 10.21 18.16 -21.20
C GLU A 92 10.16 16.89 -20.35
N GLY A 93 9.56 16.97 -19.15
CA GLY A 93 9.31 15.80 -18.31
C GLY A 93 8.47 14.73 -19.01
N ASN A 94 7.46 15.12 -19.79
CA ASN A 94 6.66 14.18 -20.59
C ASN A 94 7.49 13.52 -21.70
N ASN A 95 8.47 14.21 -22.29
CA ASN A 95 9.37 13.62 -23.28
C ASN A 95 10.29 12.60 -22.62
N HIS A 96 10.89 12.93 -21.48
CA HIS A 96 11.67 11.98 -20.70
C HIS A 96 10.86 10.76 -20.26
N MET A 97 9.56 10.92 -19.94
CA MET A 97 8.68 9.76 -19.68
C MET A 97 8.53 8.83 -20.89
N LYS A 98 8.53 9.36 -22.12
CA LYS A 98 8.44 8.55 -23.36
C LYS A 98 9.75 7.86 -23.67
N GLU A 99 10.87 8.47 -23.31
CA GLU A 99 12.23 7.91 -23.43
C GLU A 99 12.57 6.93 -22.29
N GLU A 100 11.65 6.73 -21.35
CA GLU A 100 11.85 5.92 -20.13
C GLU A 100 12.94 6.47 -19.18
N ASN A 101 13.33 7.74 -19.37
CA ASN A 101 14.26 8.50 -18.53
C ASN A 101 13.54 9.06 -17.29
N TYR A 102 13.05 8.18 -16.42
CA TYR A 102 12.12 8.55 -15.35
C TYR A 102 12.73 9.47 -14.28
N SER A 103 14.04 9.38 -13.99
CA SER A 103 14.73 10.30 -13.07
C SER A 103 14.71 11.74 -13.59
N CYS A 104 15.09 11.94 -14.85
CA CYS A 104 15.05 13.26 -15.49
C CYS A 104 13.60 13.79 -15.57
N ALA A 105 12.62 12.91 -15.77
CA ALA A 105 11.22 13.30 -15.72
C ALA A 105 10.82 13.84 -14.33
N VAL A 106 11.21 13.16 -13.24
CA VAL A 106 10.98 13.63 -11.86
C VAL A 106 11.58 15.02 -11.64
N GLU A 107 12.81 15.25 -12.10
CA GLU A 107 13.47 16.56 -11.97
C GLU A 107 12.71 17.65 -12.71
N CYS A 108 12.30 17.40 -13.96
CA CYS A 108 11.54 18.36 -14.76
C CYS A 108 10.21 18.72 -14.09
N TYR A 109 9.45 17.73 -13.61
CA TYR A 109 8.19 18.00 -12.91
C TYR A 109 8.42 18.72 -11.57
N SER A 110 9.50 18.41 -10.86
CA SER A 110 9.84 19.10 -9.61
C SER A 110 10.17 20.58 -9.85
N LYS A 111 10.88 20.89 -10.94
CA LYS A 111 11.12 22.27 -11.37
C LYS A 111 9.82 22.97 -11.76
N ALA A 112 8.90 22.29 -12.46
CA ALA A 112 7.58 22.84 -12.80
C ALA A 112 6.75 23.14 -11.53
N ILE A 113 6.75 22.23 -10.56
CA ILE A 113 6.07 22.41 -9.26
C ILE A 113 6.62 23.62 -8.50
N ASN A 114 7.94 23.83 -8.50
CA ASN A 114 8.55 25.00 -7.84
C ASN A 114 8.09 26.34 -8.43
N LEU A 115 7.68 26.35 -9.70
CA LEU A 115 7.16 27.55 -10.38
C LEU A 115 5.66 27.70 -10.18
N ASP A 116 4.90 26.61 -10.21
CA ASP A 116 3.46 26.60 -9.91
C ASP A 116 3.07 25.40 -9.03
N LEU A 117 2.86 25.73 -7.76
CA LEU A 117 2.49 24.80 -6.69
C LEU A 117 1.01 24.40 -6.72
N ARG A 118 0.18 25.06 -7.55
CA ARG A 118 -1.28 24.88 -7.58
C ARG A 118 -1.74 24.07 -8.79
N ASN A 119 -0.82 23.46 -9.52
CA ASN A 119 -1.15 22.64 -10.68
C ASN A 119 -1.14 21.14 -10.33
N ALA A 120 -2.34 20.55 -10.19
CA ALA A 120 -2.51 19.14 -9.90
C ALA A 120 -1.89 18.21 -10.95
N VAL A 121 -1.74 18.67 -12.20
CA VAL A 121 -1.17 17.89 -13.30
C VAL A 121 0.30 17.59 -13.05
N TYR A 122 1.07 18.54 -12.51
CA TYR A 122 2.52 18.36 -12.33
C TYR A 122 2.80 17.31 -11.27
N TYR A 123 2.13 17.40 -10.12
CA TYR A 123 2.18 16.38 -9.07
C TYR A 123 1.74 15.01 -9.59
N CYS A 124 0.60 14.96 -10.27
CA CYS A 124 0.10 13.70 -10.84
C CYS A 124 1.13 13.10 -11.81
N ASN A 125 1.73 13.90 -12.69
CA ASN A 125 2.78 13.49 -13.63
C ASN A 125 4.03 12.95 -12.94
N ARG A 126 4.53 13.66 -11.92
CA ARG A 126 5.65 13.23 -11.08
C ARG A 126 5.35 11.93 -10.34
N ALA A 127 4.12 11.73 -9.88
CA ALA A 127 3.70 10.46 -9.27
C ALA A 127 3.83 9.25 -10.21
N ALA A 128 3.57 9.42 -11.52
CA ALA A 128 3.83 8.30 -12.45
C ALA A 128 5.31 8.06 -12.65
N ALA A 129 6.13 9.10 -12.73
CA ALA A 129 7.58 8.93 -12.84
C ALA A 129 8.14 8.20 -11.61
N HIS A 130 7.72 8.60 -10.41
CA HIS A 130 8.04 7.88 -9.17
C HIS A 130 7.54 6.43 -9.17
N SER A 131 6.32 6.18 -9.65
CA SER A 131 5.79 4.80 -9.76
C SER A 131 6.63 3.94 -10.70
N ARG A 132 7.15 4.51 -11.81
CA ARG A 132 8.04 3.81 -12.74
C ARG A 132 9.41 3.50 -12.16
N LEU A 133 9.88 4.34 -11.22
CA LEU A 133 11.10 4.11 -10.45
C LEU A 133 10.93 3.15 -9.27
N GLY A 134 9.69 2.74 -8.95
CA GLY A 134 9.39 1.94 -7.75
C GLY A 134 9.27 2.76 -6.46
N ASN A 135 9.32 4.09 -6.56
CA ASN A 135 9.22 5.04 -5.45
C ASN A 135 7.74 5.26 -5.09
N TYR A 136 7.07 4.20 -4.64
CA TYR A 136 5.61 4.23 -4.47
C TYR A 136 5.17 5.17 -3.36
N THR A 137 5.98 5.38 -2.31
CA THR A 137 5.65 6.28 -1.19
C THR A 137 5.58 7.73 -1.66
N GLU A 138 6.58 8.15 -2.43
CA GLU A 138 6.67 9.47 -3.06
C GLU A 138 5.51 9.65 -4.05
N ALA A 139 5.21 8.61 -4.85
CA ALA A 139 4.06 8.63 -5.76
C ALA A 139 2.73 8.83 -5.03
N THR A 140 2.53 8.19 -3.87
CA THR A 140 1.31 8.41 -3.07
C THR A 140 1.26 9.84 -2.53
N GLY A 141 2.36 10.40 -2.03
CA GLY A 141 2.40 11.78 -1.55
C GLY A 141 2.04 12.80 -2.64
N ASP A 142 2.58 12.61 -3.86
CA ASP A 142 2.23 13.43 -5.02
C ASP A 142 0.75 13.28 -5.42
N CYS A 143 0.20 12.07 -5.37
CA CYS A 143 -1.22 11.86 -5.64
C CYS A 143 -2.12 12.55 -4.59
N GLU A 144 -1.73 12.52 -3.31
CA GLU A 144 -2.46 13.22 -2.24
C GLU A 144 -2.46 14.73 -2.48
N ARG A 145 -1.32 15.27 -2.92
CA ARG A 145 -1.20 16.67 -3.30
C ARG A 145 -2.07 17.03 -4.49
N ALA A 146 -2.02 16.25 -5.56
CA ALA A 146 -2.86 16.46 -6.73
C ALA A 146 -4.36 16.44 -6.38
N ILE A 147 -4.79 15.51 -5.53
CA ILE A 147 -6.18 15.41 -5.04
C ILE A 147 -6.55 16.60 -4.16
N GLY A 148 -5.63 17.06 -3.30
CA GLY A 148 -5.87 18.23 -2.45
C GLY A 148 -6.02 19.53 -3.24
N ILE A 149 -5.36 19.63 -4.40
CA ILE A 149 -5.46 20.76 -5.34
C ILE A 149 -6.73 20.65 -6.19
N ASP A 150 -6.94 19.50 -6.83
CA ASP A 150 -8.13 19.23 -7.66
C ASP A 150 -8.76 17.88 -7.26
N PRO A 151 -9.80 17.91 -6.40
CA PRO A 151 -10.53 16.72 -5.99
C PRO A 151 -11.33 16.04 -7.12
N SER A 152 -11.47 16.69 -8.28
CA SER A 152 -12.14 16.12 -9.45
C SER A 152 -11.17 15.43 -10.42
N TYR A 153 -9.86 15.46 -10.15
CA TYR A 153 -8.86 14.94 -11.05
C TYR A 153 -8.74 13.41 -10.98
N SER A 154 -9.55 12.71 -11.77
CA SER A 154 -9.64 11.23 -11.80
C SER A 154 -8.30 10.51 -11.94
N LYS A 155 -7.36 11.07 -12.73
CA LYS A 155 -6.02 10.50 -12.93
C LYS A 155 -5.21 10.37 -11.64
N ALA A 156 -5.34 11.31 -10.71
CA ALA A 156 -4.64 11.25 -9.43
C ALA A 156 -5.15 10.07 -8.58
N TYR A 157 -6.47 9.86 -8.52
CA TYR A 157 -7.06 8.69 -7.85
C TYR A 157 -6.64 7.38 -8.51
N GLY A 158 -6.63 7.32 -9.85
CA GLY A 158 -6.18 6.13 -10.58
C GLY A 158 -4.71 5.79 -10.32
N ARG A 159 -3.83 6.79 -10.25
CA ARG A 159 -2.40 6.61 -9.93
C ARG A 159 -2.18 6.22 -8.47
N MET A 160 -2.96 6.80 -7.55
CA MET A 160 -2.97 6.38 -6.15
C MET A 160 -3.32 4.90 -6.00
N GLY A 161 -4.37 4.44 -6.70
CA GLY A 161 -4.76 3.03 -6.72
C GLY A 161 -3.66 2.09 -7.24
N LEU A 162 -2.93 2.52 -8.28
CA LEU A 162 -1.80 1.77 -8.82
C LEU A 162 -0.64 1.68 -7.82
N ALA A 163 -0.28 2.80 -7.17
CA ALA A 163 0.78 2.81 -6.17
C ALA A 163 0.44 1.91 -4.97
N PHE A 164 -0.79 1.96 -4.45
CA PHE A 164 -1.22 1.05 -3.38
C PHE A 164 -1.24 -0.41 -3.82
N THR A 165 -1.62 -0.70 -5.07
CA THR A 165 -1.56 -2.07 -5.62
C THR A 165 -0.13 -2.58 -5.64
N ALA A 166 0.85 -1.75 -6.02
CA ALA A 166 2.26 -2.12 -6.02
C ALA A 166 2.83 -2.30 -4.61
N MET A 167 2.29 -1.61 -3.61
CA MET A 167 2.58 -1.83 -2.19
C MET A 167 1.85 -3.03 -1.58
N ASN A 168 1.09 -3.82 -2.37
CA ASN A 168 0.22 -4.90 -1.89
C ASN A 168 -0.89 -4.46 -0.91
N LYS A 169 -1.22 -3.16 -0.89
CA LYS A 169 -2.29 -2.56 -0.08
C LYS A 169 -3.59 -2.54 -0.89
N TYR A 170 -4.12 -3.73 -1.14
CA TYR A 170 -5.27 -3.92 -2.03
C TYR A 170 -6.57 -3.24 -1.55
N PRO A 171 -6.94 -3.24 -0.24
CA PRO A 171 -8.14 -2.55 0.22
C PRO A 171 -8.14 -1.05 -0.14
N GLU A 172 -7.02 -0.37 0.08
CA GLU A 172 -6.81 1.03 -0.23
C GLU A 172 -6.86 1.25 -1.75
N ALA A 173 -6.16 0.41 -2.52
CA ALA A 173 -6.17 0.48 -3.98
C ALA A 173 -7.60 0.42 -4.56
N ILE A 174 -8.41 -0.53 -4.08
CA ILE A 174 -9.81 -0.70 -4.48
C ILE A 174 -10.63 0.57 -4.22
N SER A 175 -10.46 1.17 -3.04
CA SER A 175 -11.15 2.43 -2.68
C SER A 175 -10.81 3.55 -3.66
N TYR A 176 -9.52 3.74 -3.96
CA TYR A 176 -9.06 4.78 -4.88
C TYR A 176 -9.49 4.52 -6.33
N PHE A 177 -9.46 3.29 -6.82
CA PHE A 177 -9.98 2.97 -8.17
C PHE A 177 -11.49 3.19 -8.28
N LYS A 178 -12.27 2.84 -7.24
CA LYS A 178 -13.71 3.14 -7.21
C LYS A 178 -13.96 4.64 -7.26
N LYS A 179 -13.19 5.44 -6.52
CA LYS A 179 -13.31 6.90 -6.58
C LYS A 179 -12.92 7.46 -7.95
N ALA A 180 -11.87 6.92 -8.58
CA ALA A 180 -11.49 7.28 -9.95
C ALA A 180 -12.62 6.98 -10.95
N LEU A 181 -13.29 5.84 -10.82
CA LEU A 181 -14.43 5.44 -11.67
C LEU A 181 -15.71 6.24 -11.40
N VAL A 182 -15.90 6.82 -10.21
CA VAL A 182 -16.98 7.79 -9.98
C VAL A 182 -16.76 9.06 -10.80
N LEU A 183 -15.49 9.48 -10.98
CA LEU A 183 -15.11 10.68 -11.72
C LEU A 183 -15.00 10.43 -13.23
N ASP A 184 -14.55 9.23 -13.63
CA ASP A 184 -14.40 8.82 -15.03
C ASP A 184 -14.91 7.36 -15.21
N PRO A 185 -16.24 7.18 -15.36
CA PRO A 185 -16.86 5.85 -15.36
C PRO A 185 -16.48 4.96 -16.54
N GLU A 186 -16.09 5.56 -17.67
CA GLU A 186 -15.79 4.83 -18.90
C GLU A 186 -14.31 4.44 -19.04
N ASN A 187 -13.51 4.70 -18.01
CA ASN A 187 -12.09 4.38 -18.05
C ASN A 187 -11.81 2.88 -17.88
N ASP A 188 -11.56 2.18 -18.99
CA ASP A 188 -11.27 0.75 -18.99
C ASP A 188 -10.01 0.36 -18.22
N THR A 189 -9.04 1.29 -18.11
CA THR A 189 -7.83 1.06 -17.32
C THR A 189 -8.16 1.00 -15.83
N TYR A 190 -9.02 1.89 -15.33
CA TYR A 190 -9.48 1.85 -13.94
C TYR A 190 -10.33 0.61 -13.66
N LYS A 191 -11.24 0.24 -14.57
CA LYS A 191 -12.05 -1.00 -14.45
C LYS A 191 -11.15 -2.23 -14.36
N SER A 192 -10.13 -2.31 -15.21
CA SER A 192 -9.20 -3.45 -15.25
C SER A 192 -8.33 -3.51 -14.00
N ASN A 193 -7.75 -2.39 -13.57
CA ASN A 193 -6.91 -2.36 -12.37
C ASN A 193 -7.70 -2.60 -11.08
N LEU A 194 -8.96 -2.14 -11.00
CA LEU A 194 -9.85 -2.48 -9.90
C LEU A 194 -10.05 -4.00 -9.81
N LYS A 195 -10.35 -4.68 -10.92
CA LYS A 195 -10.51 -6.14 -10.95
C LYS A 195 -9.23 -6.85 -10.51
N ILE A 196 -8.07 -6.39 -10.95
CA ILE A 196 -6.77 -6.93 -10.53
C ILE A 196 -6.58 -6.78 -9.02
N ALA A 197 -6.85 -5.60 -8.46
CA ALA A 197 -6.73 -5.35 -7.03
C ALA A 197 -7.71 -6.21 -6.20
N GLU A 198 -8.96 -6.36 -6.64
CA GLU A 198 -9.96 -7.23 -5.99
C GLU A 198 -9.56 -8.71 -6.03
N GLN A 199 -9.00 -9.17 -7.15
CA GLN A 199 -8.52 -10.54 -7.29
C GLN A 199 -7.33 -10.81 -6.35
N LYS A 200 -6.33 -9.93 -6.36
CA LYS A 200 -5.17 -10.04 -5.47
C LYS A 200 -5.55 -9.95 -4.00
N GLN A 201 -6.56 -9.15 -3.64
CA GLN A 201 -7.10 -9.12 -2.28
C GLN A 201 -7.67 -10.48 -1.86
N LYS A 202 -8.46 -11.13 -2.72
CA LYS A 202 -9.01 -12.47 -2.44
C LYS A 202 -7.90 -13.51 -2.27
N GLU A 203 -6.91 -13.48 -3.17
CA GLU A 203 -5.74 -14.36 -3.12
C GLU A 203 -4.88 -14.13 -1.88
N ALA A 204 -4.83 -12.90 -1.34
CA ALA A 204 -4.11 -12.57 -0.11
C ALA A 204 -4.87 -12.93 1.18
N VAL A 205 -6.19 -13.17 1.10
CA VAL A 205 -7.02 -13.63 2.23
C VAL A 205 -7.11 -15.17 2.28
N SER A 206 -7.09 -15.83 1.12
CA SER A 206 -6.98 -17.29 1.01
C SER A 206 -5.75 -17.96 1.68
N PRO A 207 -4.58 -17.33 1.90
CA PRO A 207 -3.43 -17.97 2.53
C PRO A 207 -3.68 -18.28 4.01
N ILE A 208 -4.57 -17.50 4.65
CA ILE A 208 -4.97 -17.71 6.05
C ILE A 208 -5.97 -18.88 6.15
N ALA A 209 -6.74 -19.18 5.10
CA ALA A 209 -7.53 -20.41 5.00
C ALA A 209 -6.66 -21.65 4.70
N THR A 210 -5.53 -21.49 4.00
CA THR A 210 -4.56 -22.58 3.77
C THR A 210 -3.64 -22.85 4.97
N GLY A 211 -3.66 -22.02 6.01
CA GLY A 211 -2.96 -22.29 7.28
C GLY A 211 -3.54 -23.51 8.04
N LEU A 212 -4.78 -23.89 7.73
CA LEU A 212 -5.40 -25.14 8.17
C LEU A 212 -5.57 -26.17 7.04
N GLY A 213 -4.97 -25.94 5.86
CA GLY A 213 -4.91 -26.93 4.78
C GLY A 213 -6.26 -27.46 4.29
N PHE A 214 -7.37 -26.77 4.55
CA PHE A 214 -8.69 -27.18 4.12
C PHE A 214 -9.12 -26.38 2.89
N ASP A 215 -8.66 -26.83 1.73
CA ASP A 215 -9.24 -26.39 0.45
C ASP A 215 -10.61 -27.07 0.28
N MET A 216 -11.68 -26.33 0.59
CA MET A 216 -13.06 -26.80 0.45
C MET A 216 -13.37 -27.25 -0.99
N ALA A 217 -12.71 -26.68 -2.00
CA ALA A 217 -12.92 -27.08 -3.40
C ALA A 217 -12.34 -28.48 -3.69
N SER A 218 -11.26 -28.85 -3.03
CA SER A 218 -10.65 -30.20 -3.13
C SER A 218 -11.47 -31.26 -2.38
N LEU A 219 -12.17 -30.89 -1.30
CA LEU A 219 -13.01 -31.80 -0.52
C LEU A 219 -14.30 -32.19 -1.24
N ILE A 220 -14.92 -31.26 -1.97
CA ILE A 220 -16.16 -31.54 -2.72
C ILE A 220 -15.94 -32.60 -3.80
N ASN A 221 -14.72 -32.71 -4.34
CA ASN A 221 -14.37 -33.71 -5.36
C ASN A 221 -13.74 -34.99 -4.78
N ASN A 222 -13.61 -35.12 -3.46
CA ASN A 222 -13.03 -36.31 -2.84
C ASN A 222 -14.11 -37.35 -2.49
N PRO A 223 -14.11 -38.54 -3.12
CA PRO A 223 -15.13 -39.58 -2.87
C PRO A 223 -15.19 -40.05 -1.41
N ALA A 224 -14.06 -40.03 -0.70
CA ALA A 224 -14.01 -40.41 0.72
C ALA A 224 -14.65 -39.35 1.62
N PHE A 225 -14.57 -38.08 1.23
CA PHE A 225 -15.26 -36.99 1.94
C PHE A 225 -16.76 -37.00 1.64
N ILE A 226 -17.16 -37.25 0.38
CA ILE A 226 -18.58 -37.41 0.00
C ILE A 226 -19.21 -38.57 0.77
N SER A 227 -18.52 -39.71 0.89
CA SER A 227 -19.03 -40.87 1.63
C SER A 227 -19.08 -40.63 3.14
N MET A 228 -18.11 -39.90 3.70
CA MET A 228 -18.12 -39.47 5.10
C MET A 228 -19.23 -38.44 5.38
N ALA A 229 -19.44 -37.47 4.49
CA ALA A 229 -20.54 -36.52 4.60
C ALA A 229 -21.90 -37.21 4.46
N ALA A 230 -22.02 -38.19 3.58
CA ALA A 230 -23.22 -39.00 3.43
C ALA A 230 -23.51 -39.86 4.67
N SER A 231 -22.49 -40.46 5.30
CA SER A 231 -22.66 -41.24 6.53
C SER A 231 -22.98 -40.36 7.74
N VAL A 232 -22.42 -39.15 7.81
CA VAL A 232 -22.77 -38.13 8.80
C VAL A 232 -24.21 -37.64 8.61
N MET A 233 -24.68 -37.43 7.38
CA MET A 233 -26.09 -37.08 7.09
C MET A 233 -27.07 -38.23 7.34
N GLN A 234 -26.61 -39.48 7.28
CA GLN A 234 -27.39 -40.65 7.67
C GLN A 234 -27.36 -40.90 9.19
N ASN A 235 -26.52 -40.17 9.93
CA ASN A 235 -26.47 -40.28 11.38
C ASN A 235 -27.69 -39.59 12.00
N GLN A 236 -28.50 -40.38 12.70
CA GLN A 236 -29.78 -39.97 13.29
C GLN A 236 -29.63 -38.83 14.32
N GLN A 237 -28.49 -38.74 15.00
CA GLN A 237 -28.20 -37.64 15.95
C GLN A 237 -27.87 -36.33 15.23
N VAL A 238 -27.20 -36.40 14.08
CA VAL A 238 -26.87 -35.22 13.26
C VAL A 238 -28.11 -34.70 12.55
N GLN A 239 -29.01 -35.59 12.10
CA GLN A 239 -30.33 -35.19 11.60
C GLN A 239 -31.18 -34.49 12.67
N GLN A 240 -31.13 -34.95 13.93
CA GLN A 240 -31.82 -34.29 15.03
C GLN A 240 -31.22 -32.90 15.34
N LEU A 241 -29.90 -32.79 15.33
CA LEU A 241 -29.20 -31.51 15.52
C LEU A 241 -29.53 -30.51 14.40
N MET A 242 -29.52 -30.97 13.14
CA MET A 242 -29.82 -30.16 11.96
C MET A 242 -31.30 -29.78 11.89
N SER A 243 -32.20 -30.69 12.31
CA SER A 243 -33.63 -30.40 12.47
C SER A 243 -33.89 -29.35 13.55
N GLY A 244 -33.13 -29.37 14.66
CA GLY A 244 -33.23 -28.35 15.72
C GLY A 244 -32.68 -26.98 15.29
N MET A 245 -31.72 -26.96 14.39
CA MET A 245 -31.17 -25.72 13.82
C MET A 245 -32.08 -25.14 12.72
N MET A 246 -32.68 -25.99 11.89
CA MET A 246 -33.68 -25.59 10.88
C MET A 246 -35.01 -25.18 11.51
N SER A 247 -35.42 -25.77 12.63
CA SER A 247 -36.62 -25.31 13.35
C SER A 247 -36.47 -23.90 13.93
N ASN A 248 -35.24 -23.49 14.28
CA ASN A 248 -34.96 -22.10 14.70
C ASN A 248 -34.77 -21.12 13.53
N ALA A 249 -34.61 -21.60 12.30
CA ALA A 249 -34.38 -20.75 11.12
C ALA A 249 -35.65 -20.50 10.27
N VAL A 250 -36.71 -21.30 10.43
CA VAL A 250 -37.93 -21.22 9.59
C VAL A 250 -39.11 -20.53 10.31
N GLY A 251 -38.90 -20.02 11.53
CA GLY A 251 -39.92 -19.35 12.34
C GLY A 251 -39.96 -17.82 12.25
N GLY A 252 -40.27 -17.24 11.08
CA GLY A 252 -40.81 -15.87 10.95
C GLY A 252 -39.89 -14.67 11.26
N PRO A 253 -40.24 -13.45 10.82
CA PRO A 253 -39.27 -12.45 10.36
C PRO A 253 -38.80 -11.48 11.44
N ALA A 254 -37.58 -10.97 11.23
CA ALA A 254 -36.98 -9.78 11.83
C ALA A 254 -36.56 -9.87 13.30
N ALA A 255 -35.32 -10.30 13.55
CA ALA A 255 -34.45 -9.68 14.55
C ALA A 255 -33.00 -10.17 14.41
N GLY A 256 -32.09 -9.22 14.22
CA GLY A 256 -30.79 -9.17 14.90
C GLY A 256 -29.83 -10.35 14.76
N VAL A 257 -28.72 -10.09 14.07
CA VAL A 257 -27.41 -10.71 14.35
C VAL A 257 -27.19 -10.78 15.87
N GLY A 258 -27.23 -11.99 16.44
CA GLY A 258 -27.00 -12.20 17.86
C GLY A 258 -26.90 -13.69 18.19
N GLY A 259 -25.68 -14.21 18.25
CA GLY A 259 -25.45 -15.59 18.67
C GLY A 259 -24.10 -16.22 18.31
N LEU A 260 -23.00 -15.45 18.33
CA LEU A 260 -21.63 -16.01 18.39
C LEU A 260 -21.00 -15.59 19.72
N SER A 261 -21.62 -15.99 20.84
CA SER A 261 -21.17 -15.56 22.17
C SER A 261 -20.81 -16.69 23.13
N ASP A 262 -20.75 -17.96 22.69
CA ASP A 262 -20.26 -19.03 23.58
C ASP A 262 -19.12 -19.83 22.94
N ILE A 263 -17.90 -19.33 23.13
CA ILE A 263 -16.66 -20.07 22.90
C ILE A 263 -16.66 -21.38 23.71
N SER A 264 -17.32 -21.41 24.87
CA SER A 264 -17.44 -22.59 25.73
C SER A 264 -18.19 -23.74 25.05
N SER A 265 -19.31 -23.47 24.36
CA SER A 265 -20.05 -24.52 23.65
C SER A 265 -19.29 -25.06 22.44
N LEU A 266 -18.45 -24.21 21.83
CA LEU A 266 -17.59 -24.60 20.70
C LEU A 266 -16.42 -25.48 21.17
N ILE A 267 -15.88 -25.20 22.36
CA ILE A 267 -14.87 -26.05 23.02
C ILE A 267 -15.46 -27.41 23.41
N GLU A 268 -16.67 -27.43 23.97
CA GLU A 268 -17.35 -28.67 24.35
C GLU A 268 -17.67 -29.55 23.14
N ALA A 269 -18.19 -28.96 22.07
CA ALA A 269 -18.41 -29.66 20.81
C ALA A 269 -17.11 -30.20 20.21
N GLY A 270 -16.02 -29.42 20.29
CA GLY A 270 -14.69 -29.86 19.87
C GLY A 270 -14.15 -31.04 20.68
N GLN A 271 -14.38 -31.06 22.00
CA GLN A 271 -13.97 -32.17 22.86
C GLN A 271 -14.76 -33.46 22.59
N GLN A 272 -16.07 -33.36 22.42
CA GLN A 272 -16.91 -34.52 22.08
C GLN A 272 -16.54 -35.11 20.71
N PHE A 273 -16.29 -34.24 19.73
CA PHE A 273 -15.86 -34.65 18.41
C PHE A 273 -14.50 -35.37 18.45
N ALA A 274 -13.54 -34.85 19.23
CA ALA A 274 -12.24 -35.48 19.42
C ALA A 274 -12.36 -36.87 20.08
N GLN A 275 -13.23 -37.04 21.08
CA GLN A 275 -13.49 -38.34 21.71
C GLN A 275 -14.11 -39.35 20.74
N GLN A 276 -15.03 -38.90 19.89
CA GLN A 276 -15.68 -39.76 18.91
C GLN A 276 -14.70 -40.21 17.82
N ILE A 277 -13.83 -39.32 17.33
CA ILE A 277 -12.76 -39.68 16.39
C ILE A 277 -11.78 -40.67 17.03
N GLN A 278 -11.46 -40.49 18.31
CA GLN A 278 -10.53 -41.39 19.02
C GLN A 278 -11.06 -42.82 19.12
N HIS A 279 -12.38 -43.01 19.21
CA HIS A 279 -13.00 -44.33 19.20
C HIS A 279 -13.19 -44.91 17.79
N GLN A 280 -13.51 -44.09 16.80
CA GLN A 280 -13.83 -44.58 15.46
C GLN A 280 -12.61 -44.70 14.53
N ASN A 281 -11.55 -43.91 14.75
CA ASN A 281 -10.37 -43.91 13.89
C ASN A 281 -9.09 -43.54 14.67
N PRO A 282 -8.53 -44.48 15.45
CA PRO A 282 -7.34 -44.23 16.25
C PRO A 282 -6.08 -43.91 15.40
N GLU A 283 -5.98 -44.46 14.19
CA GLU A 283 -4.85 -44.19 13.27
C GLU A 283 -4.82 -42.72 12.80
N LEU A 284 -5.99 -42.08 12.62
CA LEU A 284 -6.09 -40.68 12.21
C LEU A 284 -5.55 -39.75 13.30
N ILE A 285 -5.80 -40.07 14.57
CA ILE A 285 -5.27 -39.33 15.73
C ILE A 285 -3.75 -39.48 15.82
N GLU A 286 -3.22 -40.67 15.53
CA GLU A 286 -1.78 -40.93 15.56
C GLU A 286 -1.05 -40.21 14.42
N GLN A 287 -1.66 -40.17 13.23
CA GLN A 287 -1.18 -39.36 12.10
C GLN A 287 -1.17 -37.86 12.43
N LEU A 288 -2.26 -37.33 13.01
CA LEU A 288 -2.34 -35.93 13.46
C LEU A 288 -1.28 -35.61 14.53
N ARG A 289 -1.06 -36.50 15.50
CA ARG A 289 -0.07 -36.34 16.56
C ARG A 289 1.36 -36.33 16.00
N ASN A 290 1.65 -37.20 15.05
CA ASN A 290 2.96 -37.24 14.38
C ASN A 290 3.18 -35.99 13.52
N HIS A 291 2.13 -35.46 12.90
CA HIS A 291 2.19 -34.21 12.12
C HIS A 291 2.41 -32.95 12.97
N ILE A 292 1.87 -32.92 14.19
CA ILE A 292 2.12 -31.83 15.13
C ILE A 292 3.55 -31.90 15.68
N ARG A 293 4.06 -33.11 15.98
CA ARG A 293 5.44 -33.32 16.44
C ARG A 293 6.50 -33.00 15.37
N SER A 294 6.21 -33.25 14.10
CA SER A 294 7.14 -32.90 13.01
C SER A 294 7.24 -31.38 12.80
N ARG A 295 6.17 -30.62 13.09
CA ARG A 295 6.19 -29.15 13.05
C ARG A 295 6.90 -28.50 14.23
N SER A 296 6.88 -29.09 15.43
CA SER A 296 7.58 -28.53 16.58
C SER A 296 9.10 -28.74 16.57
N PHE A 297 9.64 -29.57 15.66
CA PHE A 297 11.08 -29.82 15.52
C PHE A 297 11.75 -29.07 14.35
N SER A 298 11.00 -28.44 13.44
CA SER A 298 11.58 -27.66 12.33
C SER A 298 11.75 -26.15 12.62
N GLY A 299 11.55 -25.73 13.88
CA GLY A 299 11.60 -24.33 14.30
C GLY A 299 12.86 -23.89 15.06
N SER A 300 13.89 -24.73 15.16
CA SER A 300 15.05 -24.45 16.02
C SER A 300 16.37 -25.01 15.46
N ALA A 301 16.68 -24.75 14.19
CA ALA A 301 18.00 -25.07 13.63
C ALA A 301 18.38 -24.21 12.42
N GLU A 302 18.26 -22.88 12.50
CA GLU A 302 19.00 -21.96 11.59
C GLU A 302 19.40 -20.68 12.35
N GLU A 303 20.36 -20.82 13.26
CA GLU A 303 21.27 -19.75 13.68
C GLU A 303 22.64 -20.38 13.95
N HIS A 304 23.48 -20.39 12.90
CA HIS A 304 24.95 -20.29 12.93
C HIS A 304 25.54 -20.83 11.63
N SER A 305 25.80 -19.92 10.68
CA SER A 305 27.08 -19.78 9.96
C SER A 305 27.07 -18.48 9.14
#